data_AF-A0A9N9JER7-F1
#
_entry.id   AF-A0A9N9JER7-F1
#
_cell.length_a   1.000
_cell.length_b   1.000
_cell.length_c   1.000
_cell.angle_alpha   90.00
_cell.angle_beta   90.00
_cell.angle_gamma   90.00
#
_symmetry.space_group_name_H-M   'P 1'
#
loop_
_entity.id
_entity.type
_entity.pdbx_description
1 polymer ?
#
loop_
_entity_poly.entity_id
_entity_poly.type
_entity_poly.pdbx_seq_one_letter_code
_entity_poly.pdbx_strand_id
1 'polypeptide(L)'
;TLRSNIYDAYNCLPEVFMSDRDQALRNAADIVFPRSNKMLCVWHLLEQNLKTNCHKLFENGNDYELFKKEVEALRFTSDEEKIYESLNAVKKAAEKARDYEKAISYIQTWMKDSEKWILAYTKRYCHMGISTTGRAESSHSAFKRAIEMATDLEGVFRQIDQTM
;
A
#
# COMPACT_ATOMS: atom_id res chain seq x y z
N THR A 1 0.95 13.93 21.24
CA THR A 1 0.74 13.33 19.89
C THR A 1 1.26 11.90 19.91
N LEU A 2 0.95 11.07 18.90
CA LEU A 2 1.51 9.70 18.80
C LEU A 2 3.05 9.71 18.94
N ARG A 3 3.69 10.70 18.30
CA ARG A 3 5.13 10.93 18.40
C ARG A 3 5.60 11.19 19.83
N SER A 4 5.01 12.16 20.54
CA SER A 4 5.43 12.48 21.91
C SER A 4 5.15 11.37 22.92
N ASN A 5 4.06 10.63 22.74
CA ASN A 5 3.57 9.68 23.75
C ASN A 5 4.15 8.27 23.59
N ILE A 6 4.55 7.91 22.37
CA ILE A 6 5.07 6.58 22.06
C ILE A 6 6.54 6.70 21.68
N TYR A 7 6.86 7.38 20.59
CA TYR A 7 8.21 7.27 20.02
C TYR A 7 9.27 8.10 20.74
N ASP A 8 8.93 9.31 21.19
CA ASP A 8 9.87 10.17 21.92
C ASP A 8 10.14 9.60 23.33
N ALA A 9 9.15 8.94 23.95
CA ALA A 9 9.31 8.27 25.24
C ALA A 9 10.32 7.12 25.22
N TYR A 10 10.46 6.44 24.08
CA TYR A 10 11.40 5.32 23.88
C TYR A 10 12.60 5.68 23.00
N ASN A 11 12.73 6.95 22.59
CA ASN A 11 13.76 7.47 21.68
C ASN A 11 13.96 6.61 20.40
N CYS A 12 12.89 6.02 19.88
CA CYS A 12 12.94 5.07 18.76
C CYS A 12 11.95 5.48 17.66
N LEU A 13 12.35 6.38 16.77
CA LEU A 13 11.52 6.70 15.61
C LEU A 13 11.58 5.55 14.59
N PRO A 14 10.44 5.14 14.01
CA PRO A 14 10.44 4.07 13.03
C PRO A 14 11.12 4.54 11.73
N GLU A 15 11.92 3.65 11.14
CA GLU A 15 12.61 3.94 9.88
C GLU A 15 11.66 3.96 8.68
N VAL A 16 10.59 3.15 8.74
CA VAL A 16 9.59 2.99 7.68
C VAL A 16 8.19 3.08 8.27
N PHE A 17 7.33 3.89 7.64
CA PHE A 17 5.89 3.85 7.79
C PHE A 17 5.26 3.22 6.56
N MET A 18 4.28 2.35 6.79
CA MET A 18 3.46 1.79 5.72
C MET A 18 2.03 2.26 5.86
N SER A 19 1.47 2.76 4.77
CA SER A 19 0.07 3.18 4.70
C SER A 19 -0.58 2.69 3.42
N ASP A 20 -1.90 2.84 3.33
CA ASP A 20 -2.57 2.90 2.04
C ASP A 20 -2.13 4.16 1.25
N ARG A 21 -2.80 4.44 0.13
CA ARG A 21 -2.55 5.63 -0.70
C ARG A 21 -3.39 6.85 -0.26
N ASP A 22 -3.70 6.98 1.03
CA ASP A 22 -4.41 8.15 1.56
C ASP A 22 -3.51 9.41 1.59
N GLN A 23 -3.97 10.49 0.97
CA GLN A 23 -3.17 11.71 0.85
C GLN A 23 -3.03 12.46 2.18
N ALA A 24 -4.09 12.50 2.99
CA ALA A 24 -4.09 13.23 4.24
C ALA A 24 -3.15 12.59 5.27
N LEU A 25 -3.16 11.26 5.36
CA LEU A 25 -2.27 10.48 6.21
C LEU A 25 -0.81 10.66 5.80
N ARG A 26 -0.51 10.65 4.50
CA ARG A 26 0.86 10.89 4.01
C ARG A 26 1.35 12.30 4.35
N ASN A 27 0.53 13.32 4.12
CA ASN A 27 0.86 14.70 4.47
C ASN A 27 1.13 14.85 5.98
N ALA A 28 0.29 14.21 6.81
CA ALA A 28 0.50 14.20 8.26
C ALA A 28 1.78 13.46 8.65
N ALA A 29 2.08 12.32 8.03
CA ALA A 29 3.30 11.56 8.27
C ALA A 29 4.56 12.33 7.89
N ASP A 30 4.53 13.15 6.83
CA ASP A 30 5.66 13.99 6.46
C ASP A 30 5.93 15.10 7.48
N ILE A 31 4.89 15.66 8.09
CA ILE A 31 5.03 16.66 9.15
C ILE A 31 5.53 16.02 10.45
N VAL A 32 4.90 14.91 10.87
CA VAL A 32 5.17 14.29 12.17
C VAL A 32 6.45 13.45 12.15
N PHE A 33 6.73 12.77 11.04
CA PHE A 33 7.85 11.85 10.86
C PHE A 33 8.64 12.16 9.58
N PRO A 34 9.27 13.33 9.48
CA PRO A 34 9.92 13.78 8.25
C PRO A 34 11.09 12.88 7.82
N ARG A 35 11.76 12.23 8.77
CA ARG A 35 12.92 11.35 8.51
C ARG A 35 12.56 9.90 8.20
N SER A 36 11.33 9.48 8.50
CA SER A 36 10.88 8.13 8.21
C SER A 36 10.54 8.00 6.73
N ASN A 37 10.82 6.84 6.15
CA ASN A 37 10.44 6.49 4.78
C ASN A 37 8.97 6.08 4.73
N LYS A 38 8.26 6.42 3.65
CA LYS A 38 6.81 6.15 3.52
C LYS A 38 6.61 5.15 2.39
N MET A 39 6.27 3.93 2.74
CA MET A 39 5.93 2.87 1.80
C MET A 39 4.42 2.76 1.63
N LEU A 40 4.00 2.37 0.43
CA LEU A 40 2.60 2.10 0.13
C LEU A 40 2.29 0.61 0.27
N CYS A 41 1.13 0.31 0.84
CA CYS A 41 0.59 -1.04 0.92
C CYS A 41 0.29 -1.54 -0.49
N VAL A 42 0.99 -2.59 -0.88
CA VAL A 42 0.92 -3.11 -2.26
C VAL A 42 -0.40 -3.80 -2.54
N TRP A 43 -1.04 -4.36 -1.50
CA TRP A 43 -2.35 -4.98 -1.63
C TRP A 43 -3.42 -3.93 -1.93
N HIS A 44 -3.41 -2.81 -1.21
CA HIS A 44 -4.30 -1.67 -1.51
C HIS A 44 -4.05 -1.12 -2.92
N LEU A 45 -2.78 -1.02 -3.34
CA LEU A 45 -2.46 -0.64 -4.71
C LEU A 45 -3.08 -1.63 -5.72
N LEU A 46 -2.69 -2.90 -5.70
CA LEU A 46 -3.05 -3.87 -6.74
C LEU A 46 -4.52 -4.32 -6.67
N GLU A 47 -5.05 -4.60 -5.49
CA GLU A 47 -6.36 -5.23 -5.33
C GLU A 47 -7.52 -4.24 -5.20
N GLN A 48 -7.27 -3.04 -4.67
CA GLN A 48 -8.29 -2.01 -4.56
C GLN A 48 -8.13 -0.95 -5.63
N ASN A 49 -6.98 -0.26 -5.63
CA ASN A 49 -6.80 0.94 -6.43
C ASN A 49 -6.70 0.62 -7.93
N LEU A 50 -5.93 -0.40 -8.33
CA LEU A 50 -5.84 -0.81 -9.74
C LEU A 50 -7.18 -1.35 -10.23
N LYS A 51 -7.79 -2.25 -9.45
CA LYS A 51 -9.08 -2.85 -9.80
C LYS A 51 -10.16 -1.81 -10.00
N THR A 52 -10.29 -0.86 -9.07
CA THR A 52 -11.32 0.17 -9.13
C THR A 52 -11.19 1.06 -10.37
N ASN A 53 -9.96 1.41 -10.74
CA ASN A 53 -9.70 2.41 -11.79
C ASN A 53 -9.50 1.80 -13.18
N CYS A 54 -8.96 0.57 -13.26
CA CYS A 54 -8.57 -0.05 -14.53
C CYS A 54 -9.43 -1.24 -14.94
N HIS A 55 -10.04 -1.99 -14.02
CA HIS A 55 -10.76 -3.24 -14.39
C HIS A 55 -11.87 -2.99 -15.42
N LYS A 56 -12.62 -1.90 -15.28
CA LYS A 56 -13.71 -1.53 -16.21
C LYS A 56 -13.21 -1.12 -17.61
N LEU A 57 -11.91 -0.88 -17.77
CA LEU A 57 -11.30 -0.53 -19.05
C LEU A 57 -11.03 -1.77 -19.90
N PHE A 58 -11.11 -2.98 -19.36
CA PHE A 58 -10.92 -4.22 -20.10
C PHE A 58 -12.28 -4.87 -20.36
N GLU A 59 -12.48 -5.43 -21.55
CA GLU A 59 -13.70 -6.18 -21.87
C GLU A 59 -13.73 -7.54 -21.17
N ASN A 60 -12.55 -8.14 -21.07
CA ASN A 60 -12.32 -9.50 -20.62
C ASN A 60 -11.50 -9.50 -19.33
N GLY A 61 -11.94 -10.28 -18.35
CA GLY A 61 -11.23 -10.46 -17.09
C GLY A 61 -9.82 -11.01 -17.28
N ASN A 62 -9.59 -11.90 -18.25
CA ASN A 62 -8.25 -12.47 -18.47
C ASN A 62 -7.24 -11.42 -18.94
N ASP A 63 -7.67 -10.44 -19.73
CA ASP A 63 -6.77 -9.38 -20.21
C ASP A 63 -6.47 -8.38 -19.09
N TYR A 64 -7.45 -8.09 -18.22
CA TYR A 64 -7.19 -7.35 -16.99
C TYR A 64 -6.22 -8.08 -16.05
N GLU A 65 -6.40 -9.39 -15.84
CA GLU A 65 -5.49 -10.16 -14.97
C GLU A 65 -4.07 -10.23 -15.54
N LEU A 66 -3.91 -10.31 -16.87
CA LEU A 66 -2.60 -10.17 -17.52
C LEU A 66 -1.99 -8.79 -17.25
N PHE A 67 -2.76 -7.72 -17.43
CA PHE A 67 -2.30 -6.36 -17.14
C PHE A 67 -1.91 -6.19 -15.67
N LYS A 68 -2.74 -6.66 -14.73
CA LYS A 68 -2.46 -6.65 -13.30
C LYS A 68 -1.18 -7.43 -12.98
N LYS A 69 -0.95 -8.58 -13.62
CA LYS A 69 0.27 -9.37 -13.46
C LYS A 69 1.51 -8.63 -13.93
N GLU A 70 1.45 -7.89 -15.03
CA GLU A 70 2.58 -7.05 -15.46
C GLU A 70 2.84 -5.88 -14.50
N VAL A 71 1.79 -5.29 -13.92
CA VAL A 71 1.94 -4.25 -12.87
C VAL A 71 2.55 -4.84 -11.60
N GLU A 72 2.17 -6.06 -11.23
CA GLU A 72 2.80 -6.80 -10.14
C GLU A 72 4.26 -7.15 -10.45
N ALA A 73 4.59 -7.57 -11.68
CA ALA A 73 5.97 -7.78 -12.10
C ALA A 73 6.81 -6.49 -11.97
N LEU A 74 6.26 -5.35 -12.41
CA LEU A 74 6.88 -4.03 -12.23
C LEU A 74 7.15 -3.69 -10.75
N ARG A 75 6.21 -4.02 -9.85
CA ARG A 75 6.42 -3.87 -8.40
C ARG A 75 7.62 -4.69 -7.92
N PHE A 76 7.78 -5.91 -8.41
CA PHE A 76 8.86 -6.82 -8.00
C PHE A 76 10.20 -6.59 -8.74
N THR A 77 10.25 -5.64 -9.68
CA THR A 77 11.51 -5.25 -10.32
C THR A 77 12.51 -4.79 -9.26
N SER A 78 13.60 -5.54 -9.12
CA SER A 78 14.63 -5.31 -8.11
C SER A 78 15.79 -4.44 -8.62
N ASP A 79 15.88 -4.23 -9.93
CA ASP A 79 16.95 -3.49 -10.60
C ASP A 79 16.37 -2.22 -11.24
N GLU A 80 16.93 -1.06 -10.90
CA GLU A 80 16.43 0.23 -11.37
C GLU A 80 16.56 0.37 -12.89
N GLU A 81 17.60 -0.21 -13.49
CA GLU A 81 17.82 -0.18 -14.95
C GLU A 81 16.72 -0.94 -15.71
N LYS A 82 16.09 -1.93 -15.06
CA LYS A 82 15.02 -2.75 -15.64
C LYS A 82 13.62 -2.18 -15.45
N ILE A 83 13.45 -1.11 -14.68
CA ILE A 83 12.14 -0.50 -14.44
C ILE A 83 11.50 -0.05 -15.75
N TYR A 84 12.30 0.51 -16.68
CA TYR A 84 11.81 0.93 -17.98
C TYR A 84 11.29 -0.24 -18.82
N GLU A 85 11.99 -1.37 -18.80
CA GLU A 85 11.59 -2.61 -19.47
C GLU A 85 10.28 -3.15 -18.89
N SER A 86 10.19 -3.27 -17.56
CA SER A 86 8.97 -3.73 -16.88
C SER A 86 7.78 -2.79 -17.13
N LEU A 87 8.01 -1.47 -17.17
CA LEU A 87 6.97 -0.51 -17.50
C LEU A 87 6.50 -0.65 -18.97
N ASN A 88 7.39 -1.00 -19.89
CA ASN A 88 6.99 -1.28 -21.28
C ASN A 88 6.18 -2.57 -21.40
N ALA A 89 6.45 -3.59 -20.57
CA ALA A 89 5.59 -4.78 -20.49
C ALA A 89 4.17 -4.43 -20.01
N VAL A 90 4.05 -3.56 -19.01
CA VAL A 90 2.76 -3.00 -18.56
C VAL A 90 2.05 -2.25 -19.70
N LYS A 91 2.78 -1.42 -20.45
CA LYS A 91 2.21 -0.70 -21.60
C LYS A 91 1.66 -1.66 -22.65
N LYS A 92 2.42 -2.68 -23.00
CA LYS A 92 2.00 -3.72 -23.96
C LYS A 92 0.75 -4.46 -23.48
N ALA A 93 0.65 -4.80 -22.19
CA ALA A 93 -0.56 -5.44 -21.65
C ALA A 93 -1.78 -4.49 -21.66
N ALA A 94 -1.55 -3.19 -21.49
CA ALA A 94 -2.61 -2.18 -21.54
C ALA A 94 -3.18 -1.94 -22.95
N GLU A 95 -2.49 -2.34 -24.03
CA GLU A 95 -3.00 -2.25 -25.42
C GLU A 95 -4.32 -3.01 -25.60
N LYS A 96 -4.61 -3.98 -24.73
CA LYS A 96 -5.86 -4.73 -24.71
C LYS A 96 -7.01 -4.03 -23.98
N ALA A 97 -6.76 -2.88 -23.36
CA ALA A 97 -7.80 -2.06 -22.76
C ALA A 97 -8.59 -1.34 -23.86
N ARG A 98 -9.90 -1.17 -23.65
CA ARG A 98 -10.77 -0.30 -24.45
C ARG A 98 -10.25 1.14 -24.51
N ASP A 99 -9.63 1.58 -23.43
CA ASP A 99 -9.08 2.92 -23.26
C ASP A 99 -7.65 2.80 -22.73
N TYR A 100 -6.72 2.62 -23.67
CA TYR A 100 -5.29 2.52 -23.41
C TYR A 100 -4.74 3.76 -22.69
N GLU A 101 -5.11 4.96 -23.16
CA GLU A 101 -4.63 6.22 -22.61
C GLU A 101 -5.04 6.39 -21.14
N LYS A 102 -6.28 6.01 -20.80
CA LYS A 102 -6.74 6.04 -19.41
C LYS A 102 -6.04 5.01 -18.53
N ALA A 103 -5.79 3.80 -19.03
CA ALA A 103 -5.06 2.78 -18.28
C ALA A 103 -3.62 3.23 -17.99
N ILE A 104 -2.92 3.78 -18.99
CA ILE A 104 -1.53 4.24 -18.85
C ILE A 104 -1.41 5.52 -18.05
N SER A 105 -2.27 6.51 -18.27
CA SER A 105 -2.27 7.72 -17.45
C SER A 105 -2.46 7.39 -15.97
N TYR A 106 -3.29 6.40 -15.65
CA TYR A 106 -3.45 5.93 -14.27
C TYR A 106 -2.15 5.34 -13.69
N ILE A 107 -1.48 4.44 -14.42
CA ILE A 107 -0.17 3.89 -14.01
C ILE A 107 0.88 4.99 -13.87
N GLN A 108 0.91 5.97 -14.78
CA GLN A 108 1.81 7.11 -14.68
C GLN A 108 1.59 7.92 -13.38
N THR A 109 0.35 8.01 -12.87
CA THR A 109 0.13 8.63 -11.55
C THR A 109 0.81 7.87 -10.42
N TRP A 110 0.96 6.55 -10.54
CA TRP A 110 1.67 5.72 -9.55
C TRP A 110 3.17 5.82 -9.69
N MET A 111 3.67 6.02 -10.92
CA MET A 111 5.09 6.20 -11.17
C MET A 111 5.68 7.44 -10.49
N LYS A 112 4.85 8.48 -10.25
CA LYS A 112 5.24 9.65 -9.43
C LYS A 112 5.63 9.28 -8.00
N ASP A 113 5.06 8.19 -7.48
CA ASP A 113 5.32 7.64 -6.15
C ASP A 113 6.12 6.32 -6.22
N SER A 114 6.82 6.05 -7.32
CA SER A 114 7.49 4.76 -7.58
C SER A 114 8.45 4.33 -6.47
N GLU A 115 9.17 5.27 -5.87
CA GLU A 115 10.06 5.05 -4.72
C GLU A 115 9.38 4.39 -3.51
N LYS A 116 8.05 4.51 -3.41
CA LYS A 116 7.25 4.05 -2.28
C LYS A 116 6.73 2.62 -2.44
N TRP A 117 6.84 1.99 -3.62
CA TRP A 117 6.23 0.69 -3.89
C TRP A 117 6.98 -0.25 -4.83
N ILE A 118 7.95 0.24 -5.62
CA ILE A 118 8.79 -0.62 -6.46
C ILE A 118 9.98 -1.15 -5.64
N LEU A 119 10.20 -2.46 -5.72
CA LEU A 119 11.20 -3.17 -4.93
C LEU A 119 12.62 -2.60 -5.10
N ALA A 120 12.99 -2.20 -6.31
CA ALA A 120 14.28 -1.59 -6.61
C ALA A 120 14.62 -0.41 -5.67
N TYR A 121 13.61 0.38 -5.29
CA TYR A 121 13.75 1.49 -4.36
C TYR A 121 13.52 1.05 -2.91
N THR A 122 12.45 0.31 -2.64
CA THR A 122 12.05 -0.02 -1.27
C THR A 122 12.99 -1.01 -0.58
N LYS A 123 13.72 -1.84 -1.34
CA LYS A 123 14.71 -2.79 -0.79
C LYS A 123 15.85 -2.13 -0.01
N ARG A 124 16.01 -0.81 -0.16
CA ARG A 124 17.02 -0.02 0.56
C ARG A 124 16.66 0.18 2.04
N TYR A 125 15.39 -0.02 2.40
CA TYR A 125 14.89 0.19 3.76
C TYR A 125 14.71 -1.13 4.50
N CYS A 126 14.94 -1.12 5.82
CA CYS A 126 14.71 -2.28 6.67
C CYS A 126 13.21 -2.47 6.96
N HIS A 127 12.44 -2.95 5.98
CA HIS A 127 11.00 -3.20 6.12
C HIS A 127 10.66 -4.65 6.52
N MET A 128 11.65 -5.51 6.77
CA MET A 128 11.50 -6.90 7.24
C MET A 128 10.50 -7.76 6.43
N GLY A 129 10.42 -7.53 5.12
CA GLY A 129 9.47 -8.22 4.23
C GLY A 129 8.02 -7.75 4.36
N ILE A 130 7.71 -6.82 5.26
CA ILE A 130 6.40 -6.17 5.33
C ILE A 130 6.21 -5.34 4.06
N SER A 131 5.11 -5.59 3.36
CA SER A 131 4.69 -4.82 2.18
C SER A 131 3.18 -4.56 2.15
N THR A 132 2.45 -5.04 3.16
CA THR A 132 1.01 -4.85 3.31
C THR A 132 0.68 -4.35 4.71
N THR A 133 -0.45 -3.66 4.82
CA THR A 133 -1.08 -3.23 6.09
C THR A 133 -1.84 -4.35 6.80
N GLY A 134 -1.70 -5.61 6.35
CA GLY A 134 -2.49 -6.74 6.83
C GLY A 134 -2.40 -6.99 8.35
N ARG A 135 -1.23 -6.74 8.96
CA ARG A 135 -1.09 -6.81 10.42
C ARG A 135 -1.95 -5.75 11.12
N ALA A 136 -1.88 -4.51 10.67
CA ALA A 136 -2.68 -3.42 11.23
C ALA A 136 -4.19 -3.65 11.01
N GLU A 137 -4.57 -4.15 9.83
CA GLU A 137 -5.95 -4.52 9.51
C GLU A 137 -6.47 -5.68 10.37
N SER A 138 -5.63 -6.68 10.66
CA SER A 138 -6.01 -7.78 11.56
C SER A 138 -6.27 -7.29 12.98
N SER A 139 -5.42 -6.40 13.52
CA SER A 139 -5.62 -5.78 14.84
C SER A 139 -6.88 -4.91 14.85
N HIS A 140 -7.10 -4.13 13.79
CA HIS A 140 -8.31 -3.32 13.65
C HIS A 140 -9.57 -4.21 13.58
N SER A 141 -9.52 -5.33 12.85
CA SER A 141 -10.62 -6.29 12.78
C SER A 141 -10.91 -6.91 14.16
N ALA A 142 -9.88 -7.30 14.90
CA ALA A 142 -10.03 -7.80 16.27
C ALA A 142 -10.70 -6.77 17.19
N PHE A 143 -10.24 -5.51 17.12
CA PHE A 143 -10.81 -4.42 17.90
C PHE A 143 -12.27 -4.13 17.54
N LYS A 144 -12.63 -4.13 16.25
CA LYS A 144 -14.03 -3.99 15.81
C LYS A 144 -14.92 -5.09 16.36
N ARG A 145 -14.47 -6.35 16.28
CA ARG A 145 -15.21 -7.48 16.86
C ARG A 145 -15.41 -7.29 18.36
N ALA A 146 -14.38 -6.82 19.07
CA ALA A 146 -14.49 -6.57 20.51
C ALA A 146 -15.57 -5.53 20.84
N ILE A 147 -15.68 -4.48 20.03
CA ILE A 147 -16.75 -3.48 20.16
C ILE A 147 -18.12 -4.07 19.84
N GLU A 148 -18.24 -4.82 18.76
CA GLU A 148 -19.51 -5.41 18.32
C GLU A 148 -20.06 -6.43 19.33
N MET A 149 -19.17 -7.12 20.06
CA MET A 149 -19.54 -8.14 21.04
C MET A 149 -19.77 -7.60 22.45
N ALA A 150 -19.30 -6.39 22.76
CA ALA A 150 -19.42 -5.82 24.09
C ALA A 150 -20.74 -5.08 24.28
N THR A 151 -21.34 -5.21 25.46
CA THR A 151 -22.57 -4.50 25.84
C THR A 151 -22.28 -3.11 26.41
N ASP A 152 -21.07 -2.88 26.93
CA ASP A 152 -20.61 -1.63 27.50
C ASP A 152 -19.11 -1.42 27.28
N LEU A 153 -18.61 -0.23 27.64
CA LEU A 153 -17.20 0.14 27.47
C LEU A 153 -16.24 -0.74 28.28
N GLU A 154 -16.66 -1.22 29.46
CA GLU A 154 -15.82 -2.09 30.28
C GLU A 154 -15.62 -3.45 29.59
N GLY A 155 -16.69 -3.98 28.99
CA GLY A 155 -16.65 -5.18 28.16
C GLY A 155 -15.71 -5.05 26.97
N VAL A 156 -15.66 -3.87 26.34
CA VAL A 156 -14.71 -3.57 25.26
C VAL A 156 -13.27 -3.70 25.75
N PHE A 157 -12.92 -3.04 26.87
CA PHE A 157 -11.56 -3.11 27.42
C PHE A 157 -11.16 -4.53 27.79
N ARG A 158 -12.05 -5.28 28.46
CA ARG A 158 -11.79 -6.68 28.82
C ARG A 158 -11.52 -7.57 27.60
N GLN A 159 -12.25 -7.35 26.50
CA GLN A 159 -12.04 -8.13 25.28
C GLN A 159 -10.75 -7.75 24.54
N ILE A 160 -10.37 -6.46 24.55
CA ILE A 160 -9.10 -6.00 23.98
C ILE A 160 -7.91 -6.61 24.73
N ASP A 161 -7.94 -6.57 26.06
CA ASP A 161 -6.87 -7.10 26.91
C ASP A 161 -6.66 -8.62 26.76
N GLN A 162 -7.68 -9.35 26.31
CA GLN A 162 -7.58 -10.79 26.03
C GLN A 162 -7.06 -11.09 24.62
N THR A 163 -7.12 -10.12 23.70
CA THR A 163 -6.88 -10.34 22.27
C THR A 163 -5.53 -9.78 21.79
N MET A 164 -4.93 -8.85 22.53
CA MET A 164 -3.63 -8.23 22.21
C MET A 164 -2.56 -8.55 23.27
#